data_AF-A0A497N1N4-F1
#
_entry.id   AF-A0A497N1N4-F1
#
_cell.length_a   1.000
_cell.length_b   1.000
_cell.length_c   1.000
_cell.angle_alpha   90.00
_cell.angle_beta   90.00
_cell.angle_gamma   90.00
#
_symmetry.space_group_name_H-M   'P 1'
#
loop_
_entity.id
_entity.type
_entity.pdbx_description
1 polymer ?
#
loop_
_entity_poly.entity_id
_entity_poly.type
_entity_poly.pdbx_seq_one_letter_code
_entity_poly.pdbx_strand_id
1 'polypeptide(L)' 'MEFKDVYLAGRRLQGLVRRTPLEYSPFFSEVCGGEVYLKLENLQLTGA' A
#
# COMPACT_ATOMS: atom_id res chain seq x y z
N MET A 1 -10.95 12.91 11.93
CA MET A 1 -9.93 12.64 10.89
C MET A 1 -10.53 13.10 9.58
N GLU A 2 -9.95 14.11 8.98
CA GLU A 2 -10.38 14.69 7.71
C GLU A 2 -9.38 14.32 6.61
N PHE A 3 -9.78 14.45 5.34
CA PHE A 3 -8.90 14.17 4.20
C PHE A 3 -7.58 14.98 4.27
N LYS A 4 -7.63 16.20 4.82
CA LYS A 4 -6.47 17.06 5.06
C LYS A 4 -5.43 16.39 5.97
N ASP A 5 -5.87 15.63 6.97
CA ASP A 5 -4.97 14.96 7.93
C ASP A 5 -4.12 13.91 7.22
N VAL A 6 -4.71 13.14 6.30
CA VAL A 6 -4.02 12.14 5.48
C VAL A 6 -2.97 12.78 4.58
N TYR A 7 -3.29 13.93 3.96
CA TYR A 7 -2.35 14.67 3.13
C TYR A 7 -1.15 15.20 3.95
N LEU A 8 -1.42 15.74 5.13
CA LEU A 8 -0.37 16.21 6.05
C LEU A 8 0.49 15.04 6.55
N ALA A 9 -0.09 13.88 6.84
CA ALA A 9 0.67 12.68 7.19
C ALA A 9 1.57 12.23 6.03
N GLY A 10 1.06 12.18 4.81
CA GLY A 10 1.85 11.82 3.62
C GLY A 10 3.04 12.75 3.39
N ARG A 11 2.88 14.05 3.63
CA ARG A 11 3.96 15.04 3.59
C ARG A 11 5.04 14.77 4.64
N ARG A 12 4.63 14.46 5.87
CA ARG A 12 5.56 14.18 6.99
C ARG A 12 6.37 12.90 6.76
N LEU A 13 5.77 11.89 6.15
CA LEU A 13 6.39 10.59 5.92
C LEU A 13 7.25 10.53 4.63
N GLN A 14 7.18 11.56 3.78
CA GLN A 14 7.90 11.59 2.51
C GLN A 14 9.41 11.49 2.72
N GLY A 15 10.04 10.48 2.12
CA GLY A 15 11.47 10.19 2.26
C GLY A 15 11.86 9.43 3.54
N LEU A 16 10.92 9.25 4.48
CA LEU A 16 11.14 8.47 5.71
C LEU A 16 10.64 7.02 5.57
N VAL A 17 9.54 6.81 4.86
CA VAL A 17 8.95 5.48 4.63
C VAL A 17 9.21 4.99 3.21
N ARG A 18 9.21 3.66 3.04
CA ARG A 18 9.31 3.04 1.71
C ARG A 18 8.00 3.15 0.97
N ARG A 19 8.06 3.43 -0.33
CA ARG A 19 6.93 3.22 -1.23
C ARG A 19 6.91 1.74 -1.60
N THR A 20 6.14 0.97 -0.86
CA THR A 20 5.94 -0.47 -1.06
C THR A 20 5.28 -0.72 -2.43
N PRO A 21 5.62 -1.83 -3.12
CA PRO A 21 5.01 -2.16 -4.40
C PRO A 21 3.50 -2.39 -4.31
N LEU A 22 2.82 -2.19 -5.43
CA LEU A 22 1.45 -2.64 -5.66
C LEU A 22 1.51 -3.66 -6.79
N GLU A 23 1.37 -4.94 -6.44
CA GLU A 23 1.62 -6.05 -7.37
C GLU A 23 0.30 -6.73 -7.74
N TYR A 24 0.13 -7.06 -9.02
CA TYR A 24 -1.00 -7.89 -9.44
C TYR A 24 -0.85 -9.31 -8.88
N SER A 25 -1.94 -9.88 -8.37
CA SER A 25 -1.96 -11.28 -7.92
C SER A 25 -2.80 -12.13 -8.88
N PRO A 26 -2.16 -12.96 -9.73
CA PRO A 26 -2.89 -13.88 -10.60
C PRO A 26 -3.79 -14.83 -9.79
N PHE A 27 -3.27 -15.39 -8.70
CA PHE A 27 -4.00 -16.32 -7.85
C PHE A 27 -5.28 -15.71 -7.26
N PHE A 28 -5.17 -14.56 -6.59
CA PHE A 28 -6.36 -13.95 -5.99
C PHE A 28 -7.31 -13.40 -7.05
N SER A 29 -6.79 -12.96 -8.19
CA SER A 29 -7.65 -12.46 -9.27
C SER A 29 -8.49 -13.58 -9.88
N GLU A 30 -7.89 -14.76 -10.07
CA GLU A 30 -8.58 -15.96 -10.52
C GLU A 30 -9.64 -16.41 -9.51
N VAL A 31 -9.28 -16.50 -8.23
CA VAL A 31 -10.19 -16.95 -7.16
C VAL A 31 -11.37 -15.99 -6.96
N CYS A 32 -11.14 -14.68 -7.07
CA CYS A 32 -12.16 -13.66 -6.84
C CYS A 32 -12.96 -13.29 -8.10
N GLY A 33 -12.54 -13.74 -9.30
CA GLY A 33 -13.19 -13.38 -10.56
C GLY A 33 -13.07 -11.90 -10.93
N GLY A 34 -12.01 -11.22 -10.48
CA GLY A 34 -11.77 -9.79 -10.72
C GLY A 34 -10.31 -9.43 -10.51
N GLU A 35 -9.87 -8.22 -10.89
CA GLU A 35 -8.47 -7.83 -10.75
C GLU A 35 -8.10 -7.52 -9.30
N VAL A 36 -7.18 -8.30 -8.73
CA VAL A 36 -6.70 -8.14 -7.36
C VAL A 36 -5.23 -7.71 -7.38
N TYR A 37 -4.96 -6.62 -6.68
CA TYR A 37 -3.62 -6.08 -6.47
C TYR A 37 -3.28 -6.10 -4.98
N LEU A 38 -2.06 -6.53 -4.65
CA LEU A 38 -1.54 -6.61 -3.31
C LEU A 38 -0.66 -5.40 -3.02
N LYS A 39 -1.03 -4.65 -1.98
CA LYS A 39 -0.18 -3.59 -1.42
C LYS A 39 0.77 -4.20 -0.40
N LEU A 40 2.03 -4.37 -0.76
CA LEU A 40 3.00 -5.17 0.00
C LEU A 40 3.59 -4.40 1.21
N GLU A 41 2.76 -4.00 2.17
CA GLU A 41 3.21 -3.30 3.40
C GLU A 41 4.10 -4.15 4.30
N ASN A 42 4.09 -5.48 4.14
CA ASN A 42 5.06 -6.38 4.79
C ASN A 42 6.52 -6.10 4.39
N LEU A 43 6.76 -5.31 3.33
CA LEU A 43 8.08 -4.86 2.89
C LEU A 43 8.47 -3.47 3.43
N GLN A 44 7.58 -2.83 4.20
CA GLN A 44 7.85 -1.56 4.87
C GLN A 44 8.97 -1.71 5.90
N LEU A 45 9.52 -0.58 6.33
CA LEU A 45 10.39 -0.54 7.51
C LEU A 45 9.66 -1.17 8.70
N THR A 46 10.33 -2.06 9.43
CA THR A 46 9.78 -2.88 10.53
C THR A 46 8.87 -4.05 10.14
N GLY A 47 8.56 -4.23 8.86
CA GLY A 47 7.78 -5.37 8.35
C GLY A 47 6.26 -5.25 8.51
N ALA A 48 5.77 -4.07 8.88
CA ALA A 48 4.36 -3.70 9.00
C ALA A 48 4.16 -2.20 8.77
#